data_AF-A0A6G1JEG5-F1
#
_entry.id   AF-A0A6G1JEG5-F1
#
_cell.length_a   1.000
_cell.length_b   1.000
_cell.length_c   1.000
_cell.angle_alpha   90.00
_cell.angle_beta   90.00
_cell.angle_gamma   90.00
#
_symmetry.space_group_name_H-M   'P 1'
#
loop_
_entity.id
_entity.type
_entity.pdbx_description
1 polymer ?
#
loop_
_entity_poly.entity_id
_entity_poly.type
_entity_poly.pdbx_seq_one_letter_code
_entity_poly.pdbx_strand_id
1 'polypeptide(L)'
;MSSNVGLSTPRGSGTSGYVTKNKSLLKPRDRAAPYPDDWQQSKHRARQPDAEILEHERKREIEVKVLELRDKLEDEGVDDDEIDDQCDALRKKLQDERKAGKDTGPDVRKLKSHQVHDLAKAKNEESERLRKALGISADYEEGSHWRKQEERLRDSLAQRERDDEARVERARETRRLHEEED
;
A
#
# COMPACT_ATOMS: atom_id res chain seq x y z
N MET A 1 -39.43 -28.09 17.60
CA MET A 1 -39.08 -29.30 18.37
C MET A 1 -37.90 -28.95 19.25
N SER A 2 -37.91 -29.29 20.54
CA SER A 2 -36.75 -29.07 21.40
C SER A 2 -35.56 -29.85 20.83
N SER A 3 -34.37 -29.27 20.82
CA SER A 3 -33.15 -29.87 20.27
C SER A 3 -32.66 -31.07 21.11
N ASN A 4 -33.50 -32.08 21.31
CA ASN A 4 -33.28 -33.21 22.22
C ASN A 4 -32.96 -32.80 23.67
N VAL A 5 -33.49 -31.65 24.12
CA VAL A 5 -33.32 -31.14 25.49
C VAL A 5 -34.69 -31.08 26.18
N GLY A 6 -34.79 -31.68 27.36
CA GLY A 6 -36.01 -31.72 28.17
C GLY A 6 -36.57 -33.12 28.43
N LEU A 7 -37.76 -33.20 29.03
CA LEU A 7 -38.50 -34.45 29.25
C LEU A 7 -39.35 -34.78 28.02
N SER A 8 -39.49 -36.07 27.70
CA SER A 8 -40.38 -36.56 26.63
C SER A 8 -41.86 -36.29 26.95
N THR A 9 -42.27 -36.51 28.21
CA THR A 9 -43.59 -36.09 28.71
C THR A 9 -43.48 -35.53 30.13
N PRO A 10 -44.23 -34.47 30.49
CA PRO A 10 -44.23 -33.92 31.86
C PRO A 10 -44.94 -34.82 32.90
N ARG A 11 -45.78 -35.76 32.46
CA ARG A 11 -46.59 -36.64 33.32
C ARG A 11 -45.69 -37.59 34.12
N GLY A 12 -45.90 -37.67 35.43
CA GLY A 12 -45.09 -38.50 36.33
C GLY A 12 -43.80 -37.83 36.82
N SER A 13 -43.37 -36.71 36.25
CA SER A 13 -42.19 -35.96 36.71
C SER A 13 -42.45 -35.07 37.93
N GLY A 14 -43.72 -34.82 38.26
CA GLY A 14 -44.10 -33.90 39.35
C GLY A 14 -43.83 -32.42 39.07
N THR A 15 -43.46 -32.04 37.83
CA THR A 15 -43.17 -30.65 37.43
C THR A 15 -44.00 -30.24 36.21
N SER A 16 -44.00 -28.94 35.87
CA SER A 16 -44.73 -28.41 34.71
C SER A 16 -44.09 -28.75 33.36
N GLY A 17 -42.90 -29.35 33.33
CA GLY A 17 -42.16 -29.65 32.10
C GLY A 17 -41.56 -28.43 31.39
N TYR A 18 -41.52 -27.26 32.05
CA TYR A 18 -40.95 -26.05 31.49
C TYR A 18 -39.41 -26.10 31.50
N VAL A 19 -38.79 -25.99 30.33
CA VAL A 19 -37.32 -26.05 30.16
C VAL A 19 -36.78 -24.68 29.80
N THR A 20 -35.85 -24.17 30.61
CA THR A 20 -35.14 -22.91 30.34
C THR A 20 -33.77 -23.18 29.74
N LYS A 21 -33.30 -22.28 28.88
CA LYS A 21 -31.92 -22.31 28.40
C LYS A 21 -30.99 -21.84 29.54
N ASN A 22 -29.86 -22.53 29.71
CA ASN A 22 -28.82 -22.06 30.59
C ASN A 22 -28.20 -20.75 30.06
N LYS A 23 -28.37 -19.65 30.82
CA LYS A 23 -27.82 -18.33 30.50
C LYS A 23 -26.33 -18.18 30.83
N SER A 24 -25.76 -19.03 31.68
CA SER A 24 -24.33 -19.02 32.01
C SER A 24 -23.49 -19.90 31.08
N LEU A 25 -24.11 -20.66 30.17
CA LEU A 25 -23.39 -21.44 29.17
C LEU A 25 -22.73 -20.50 28.16
N LEU A 26 -21.41 -20.34 28.24
CA LEU A 26 -20.62 -19.61 27.26
C LEU A 26 -20.70 -20.35 25.92
N LYS A 27 -21.36 -19.74 24.93
CA LYS A 27 -21.39 -20.29 23.57
C LYS A 27 -19.97 -20.22 23.00
N PRO A 28 -19.42 -21.32 22.45
CA PRO A 28 -18.14 -21.28 21.75
C PRO A 28 -18.20 -20.19 20.69
N ARG A 29 -17.26 -19.24 20.77
CA ARG A 29 -17.18 -18.12 19.83
C ARG A 29 -16.82 -18.71 18.47
N ASP A 30 -17.59 -18.39 17.44
CA ASP A 30 -17.16 -18.67 16.07
C ASP A 30 -15.77 -18.06 15.90
N ARG A 31 -14.76 -18.91 15.71
CA ARG A 31 -13.42 -18.47 15.36
C ARG A 31 -13.44 -18.02 13.91
N ALA A 32 -14.17 -16.94 13.62
CA ALA A 32 -13.81 -16.11 12.48
C ALA A 32 -12.34 -15.77 12.71
N ALA A 33 -11.46 -16.25 11.83
CA ALA A 33 -10.04 -16.00 11.93
C ALA A 33 -9.85 -14.49 12.17
N PRO A 34 -9.14 -14.07 13.22
CA PRO A 34 -9.02 -12.64 13.55
C PRO A 34 -8.28 -11.84 12.47
N TYR A 35 -7.77 -12.52 11.44
CA TYR A 35 -7.14 -11.93 10.27
C TYR A 35 -7.84 -12.41 9.00
N PRO A 36 -8.22 -11.51 8.09
CA PRO A 36 -8.55 -11.90 6.74
C PRO A 36 -7.32 -12.57 6.11
N ASP A 37 -7.53 -13.70 5.41
CA ASP A 37 -6.48 -14.50 4.75
C ASP A 37 -5.92 -13.80 3.49
N ASP A 38 -6.18 -12.50 3.35
CA ASP A 38 -5.78 -11.71 2.21
C ASP A 38 -4.31 -11.30 2.38
N TRP A 39 -3.36 -12.19 2.07
CA TRP A 39 -1.92 -11.86 2.01
C TRP A 39 -1.63 -10.63 1.12
N GLN A 40 -2.53 -10.29 0.21
CA GLN A 40 -2.46 -9.07 -0.62
C GLN A 40 -2.65 -7.77 0.19
N GLN A 41 -3.44 -7.79 1.27
CA GLN A 41 -3.62 -6.66 2.19
C GLN A 41 -2.40 -6.47 3.11
N SER A 42 -1.63 -7.54 3.34
CA SER A 42 -0.41 -7.51 4.17
C SER A 42 0.80 -6.90 3.47
N LYS A 43 0.70 -6.55 2.18
CA LYS A 43 1.78 -5.83 1.49
C LYS A 43 1.93 -4.45 2.13
N HIS A 44 3.10 -4.17 2.72
CA HIS A 44 3.41 -2.88 3.30
C HIS A 44 3.32 -1.77 2.23
N ARG A 45 2.20 -1.05 2.18
CA ARG A 45 2.03 0.11 1.31
C ARG A 45 2.57 1.34 2.03
N ALA A 46 3.53 2.03 1.42
CA ALA A 46 3.93 3.35 1.88
C ALA A 46 2.72 4.29 1.84
N ARG A 47 2.49 5.04 2.92
CA ARG A 47 1.41 6.03 2.98
C ARG A 47 1.67 7.07 1.91
N GLN A 48 0.73 7.22 0.98
CA GLN A 48 0.86 8.20 -0.08
C GLN A 48 0.61 9.61 0.47
N PRO A 49 1.38 10.62 0.02
CA PRO A 49 1.08 12.00 0.33
C PRO A 49 -0.25 12.39 -0.33
N ASP A 50 -1.02 13.25 0.34
CA ASP A 50 -2.29 13.74 -0.17
C ASP A 50 -2.04 15.05 -0.90
N ALA A 51 -2.47 15.13 -2.16
CA ALA A 51 -2.26 16.31 -2.99
C ALA A 51 -3.01 17.53 -2.44
N GLU A 52 -4.19 17.37 -1.86
CA GLU A 52 -4.98 18.48 -1.33
C GLU A 52 -4.30 19.11 -0.11
N ILE A 53 -3.73 18.28 0.77
CA ILE A 53 -3.02 18.76 1.96
C ILE A 53 -1.73 19.48 1.57
N LEU A 54 -0.98 18.95 0.60
CA LEU A 54 0.21 19.61 0.08
C LEU A 54 -0.13 20.97 -0.55
N GLU A 55 -1.21 21.05 -1.31
CA GLU A 55 -1.70 22.30 -1.89
C GLU A 55 -2.15 23.31 -0.83
N HIS A 56 -2.78 22.83 0.23
CA HIS A 56 -3.20 23.66 1.35
C HIS A 56 -1.99 24.26 2.09
N GLU A 57 -0.97 23.44 2.41
CA GLU A 57 0.23 23.94 3.10
C GLU A 57 0.99 24.97 2.26
N ARG A 58 1.05 24.78 0.93
CA ARG A 58 1.61 25.77 -0.01
C ARG A 58 0.87 27.10 0.01
N LYS A 59 -0.47 27.07 0.00
CA LYS A 59 -1.29 28.29 0.09
C LYS A 59 -1.09 28.98 1.43
N ARG A 60 -1.07 28.19 2.51
CA ARG A 60 -0.82 28.67 3.87
C ARG A 60 0.53 29.39 3.96
N GLU A 61 1.58 28.88 3.34
CA GLU A 61 2.89 29.55 3.33
C GLU A 61 2.85 30.94 2.69
N ILE A 62 2.08 31.12 1.62
CA ILE A 62 1.87 32.43 0.98
C ILE A 62 1.14 33.36 1.96
N GLU A 63 0.03 32.91 2.54
CA GLU A 63 -0.76 33.75 3.45
C GLU A 63 0.00 34.09 4.74
N VAL A 64 0.87 33.21 5.24
CA VAL A 64 1.76 33.52 6.37
C VAL A 64 2.70 34.67 6.02
N LYS A 65 3.31 34.67 4.82
CA LYS A 65 4.19 35.77 4.37
C LYS A 65 3.44 37.08 4.18
N VAL A 66 2.19 37.02 3.72
CA VAL A 66 1.32 38.19 3.60
C VAL A 66 0.95 38.74 4.98
N LEU A 67 0.62 37.86 5.93
CA LEU A 67 0.34 38.24 7.31
C LEU A 67 1.57 38.90 7.97
N GLU A 68 2.76 38.31 7.81
CA GLU A 68 4.01 38.90 8.32
C GLU A 68 4.32 40.28 7.71
N LEU A 69 3.90 40.55 6.47
CA LEU A 69 4.03 41.88 5.87
C LEU A 69 3.04 42.85 6.50
N ARG A 70 1.79 42.42 6.64
CA ARG A 70 0.73 43.21 7.27
C ARG A 70 1.12 43.65 8.68
N ASP A 71 1.56 42.72 9.53
CA ASP A 71 1.99 43.02 10.90
C ASP A 71 3.09 44.10 10.92
N LYS A 72 4.04 44.05 9.98
CA LYS A 72 5.12 45.06 9.89
C LYS A 72 4.61 46.43 9.48
N LEU A 73 3.69 46.50 8.51
CA LEU A 73 3.15 47.78 8.04
C LEU A 73 2.22 48.42 9.08
N GLU A 74 1.48 47.60 9.84
CA GLU A 74 0.69 48.05 10.99
C GLU A 74 1.60 48.62 12.10
N ASP A 75 2.72 47.96 12.41
CA ASP A 75 3.73 48.47 13.36
C ASP A 75 4.39 49.77 12.88
N GLU A 76 4.55 49.95 11.57
CA GLU A 76 5.08 51.17 10.94
C GLU A 76 4.05 52.32 10.87
N GLY A 77 2.76 52.04 11.15
CA GLY A 77 1.69 53.03 11.16
C GLY A 77 1.25 53.48 9.77
N VAL A 78 1.35 52.59 8.77
CA VAL A 78 0.85 52.82 7.40
C VAL A 78 -0.68 52.79 7.40
N ASP A 79 -1.32 53.47 6.43
CA ASP A 79 -2.77 53.47 6.28
C ASP A 79 -3.31 52.09 5.84
N ASP A 80 -4.49 51.71 6.34
CA ASP A 80 -5.11 50.41 6.08
C ASP A 80 -5.31 50.13 4.57
N ASP A 81 -5.66 51.15 3.77
CA ASP A 81 -5.85 50.98 2.32
C ASP A 81 -4.52 50.67 1.61
N GLU A 82 -3.43 51.34 2.02
CA GLU A 82 -2.10 51.09 1.47
C GLU A 82 -1.55 49.72 1.90
N ILE A 83 -1.87 49.28 3.11
CA ILE A 83 -1.51 47.95 3.63
C ILE A 83 -2.16 46.85 2.77
N ASP A 84 -3.45 46.97 2.49
CA ASP A 84 -4.19 45.98 1.70
C ASP A 84 -3.65 45.91 0.26
N ASP A 85 -3.35 47.06 -0.38
CA ASP A 85 -2.76 47.11 -1.72
C ASP A 85 -1.38 46.42 -1.78
N GLN A 86 -0.52 46.66 -0.78
CA GLN A 86 0.80 46.02 -0.70
C GLN A 86 0.69 44.52 -0.44
N CYS A 87 -0.24 44.10 0.42
CA CYS A 87 -0.52 42.70 0.72
C CYS A 87 -1.02 41.95 -0.53
N ASP A 88 -1.92 42.56 -1.30
CA ASP A 88 -2.43 41.98 -2.54
C ASP A 88 -1.38 41.91 -3.65
N ALA A 89 -0.53 42.93 -3.76
CA ALA A 89 0.60 42.91 -4.67
C ALA A 89 1.57 41.76 -4.30
N LEU A 90 1.88 41.58 -3.01
CA LEU A 90 2.73 40.49 -2.53
C LEU A 90 2.08 39.12 -2.80
N ARG A 91 0.78 38.98 -2.52
CA ARG A 91 0.03 37.74 -2.77
C ARG A 91 0.10 37.33 -4.24
N LYS A 92 -0.15 38.26 -5.18
CA LYS A 92 -0.07 38.01 -6.63
C LYS A 92 1.35 37.63 -7.03
N LYS A 93 2.36 38.36 -6.55
CA LYS A 93 3.77 38.08 -6.83
C LYS A 93 4.17 36.67 -6.41
N LEU A 94 3.85 36.26 -5.18
CA LEU A 94 4.20 34.93 -4.66
C LEU A 94 3.44 33.82 -5.41
N GLN A 95 2.18 34.05 -5.77
CA GLN A 95 1.41 33.09 -6.58
C GLN A 95 2.01 32.92 -7.99
N ASP A 96 2.49 33.99 -8.61
CA ASP A 96 3.07 33.94 -9.95
C ASP A 96 4.49 33.34 -9.94
N GLU A 97 5.32 33.65 -8.94
CA GLU A 97 6.61 32.98 -8.71
C GLU A 97 6.43 31.47 -8.53
N ARG A 98 5.36 31.07 -7.84
CA ARG A 98 4.98 29.67 -7.68
C ARG A 98 4.56 29.03 -9.01
N LYS A 99 3.72 29.67 -9.81
CA LYS A 99 3.33 29.18 -11.14
C LYS A 99 4.54 29.06 -12.08
N ALA A 100 5.52 29.95 -11.93
CA ALA A 100 6.77 29.91 -12.67
C ALA A 100 7.73 28.78 -12.20
N GLY A 101 7.34 27.97 -11.20
CA GLY A 101 8.15 26.86 -10.70
C GLY A 101 9.40 27.31 -9.93
N LYS A 102 9.47 28.58 -9.54
CA LYS A 102 10.59 29.15 -8.78
C LYS A 102 10.53 28.82 -7.30
N ASP A 103 9.38 28.32 -6.86
CA ASP A 103 9.16 27.81 -5.51
C ASP A 103 9.87 26.46 -5.32
N THR A 104 11.11 26.54 -4.85
CA THR A 104 11.80 25.39 -4.26
C THR A 104 11.10 25.10 -2.94
N GLY A 105 10.15 24.17 -2.95
CA GLY A 105 9.34 23.82 -1.79
C GLY A 105 10.16 23.51 -0.52
N PRO A 106 9.49 23.22 0.60
CA PRO A 106 10.10 23.22 1.92
C PRO A 106 11.38 22.37 2.00
N ASP A 107 12.45 22.96 2.56
CA ASP A 107 13.74 22.29 2.74
C ASP A 107 13.55 21.02 3.56
N VAL A 108 13.90 19.86 2.98
CA VAL A 108 13.63 18.53 3.55
C VAL A 108 14.16 18.41 4.99
N ARG A 109 15.26 19.09 5.31
CA ARG A 109 15.90 19.07 6.63
C ARG A 109 15.15 19.88 7.70
N LYS A 110 14.31 20.82 7.28
CA LYS A 110 13.55 21.72 8.16
C LYS A 110 12.12 21.26 8.40
N LEU A 111 11.69 20.15 7.80
CA LEU A 111 10.35 19.62 8.04
C LEU A 111 10.20 19.22 9.51
N LYS A 112 9.04 19.57 10.06
CA LYS A 112 8.66 19.21 11.42
C LYS A 112 7.97 17.84 11.44
N SER A 113 7.98 17.17 12.59
CA SER A 113 7.39 15.83 12.75
C SER A 113 5.90 15.75 12.41
N HIS A 114 5.15 16.86 12.52
CA HIS A 114 3.73 16.93 12.20
C HIS A 114 3.43 17.10 10.70
N GLN A 115 4.42 17.43 9.87
CA GLN A 115 4.26 17.59 8.41
C GLN A 115 4.32 16.23 7.72
N VAL A 116 3.38 15.35 8.05
CA VAL A 116 3.40 13.93 7.65
C VAL A 116 3.36 13.75 6.14
N HIS A 117 2.59 14.58 5.43
CA HIS A 117 2.44 14.47 3.97
C HIS A 117 3.68 14.98 3.22
N ASP A 118 4.27 16.09 3.66
CA ASP A 118 5.53 16.57 3.08
C ASP A 118 6.68 15.58 3.36
N LEU A 119 6.73 14.99 4.56
CA LEU A 119 7.68 13.93 4.90
C LEU A 119 7.49 12.68 4.03
N ALA A 120 6.23 12.28 3.80
CA ALA A 120 5.92 11.15 2.93
C ALA A 120 6.34 11.42 1.48
N LYS A 121 6.07 12.62 0.97
CA LYS A 121 6.50 13.04 -0.36
C LYS A 121 8.03 13.01 -0.48
N ALA A 122 8.73 13.61 0.48
CA ALA A 122 10.20 13.63 0.48
C ALA A 122 10.80 12.22 0.54
N LYS A 123 10.23 11.32 1.36
CA LYS A 123 10.65 9.91 1.43
C LYS A 123 10.37 9.14 0.14
N ASN A 124 9.26 9.40 -0.52
CA ASN A 124 8.98 8.78 -1.83
C ASN A 124 10.02 9.23 -2.86
N GLU A 125 10.32 10.51 -2.94
CA GLU A 125 11.36 11.04 -3.84
C GLU A 125 12.75 10.47 -3.52
N GLU A 126 13.12 10.36 -2.24
CA GLU A 126 14.38 9.76 -1.80
C GLU A 126 14.43 8.27 -2.17
N SER A 127 13.35 7.53 -1.92
CA SER A 127 13.24 6.11 -2.26
C SER A 127 13.31 5.88 -3.77
N GLU A 128 12.72 6.77 -4.57
CA GLU A 128 12.83 6.73 -6.04
C GLU A 128 14.25 7.02 -6.53
N ARG A 129 14.93 7.99 -5.91
CA ARG A 129 16.35 8.27 -6.21
C ARG A 129 17.22 7.07 -5.86
N LEU A 130 16.99 6.45 -4.70
CA LEU A 130 17.70 5.24 -4.28
C LEU A 130 17.42 4.07 -5.22
N ARG A 131 16.15 3.85 -5.61
CA ARG A 131 15.74 2.82 -6.58
C ARG A 131 16.50 2.98 -7.91
N LYS A 132 16.58 4.21 -8.42
CA LYS A 132 17.32 4.53 -9.65
C LYS A 132 18.81 4.30 -9.48
N ALA A 133 19.39 4.72 -8.35
CA ALA A 133 20.81 4.53 -8.05
C ALA A 133 21.20 3.04 -7.95
N LEU A 134 20.32 2.21 -7.41
CA LEU A 134 20.50 0.75 -7.33
C LEU A 134 20.19 0.03 -8.65
N GLY A 135 19.76 0.75 -9.70
CA GLY A 135 19.43 0.15 -10.99
C GLY A 135 18.17 -0.73 -10.99
N ILE A 136 17.30 -0.56 -10.00
CA ILE A 136 16.05 -1.33 -9.88
C ILE A 136 15.03 -0.73 -10.85
N SER A 137 14.39 -1.56 -11.68
CA SER A 137 13.36 -1.12 -12.64
C SER A 137 12.12 -0.57 -11.93
N ALA A 138 11.33 0.27 -12.61
CA ALA A 138 10.08 0.80 -12.05
C ALA A 138 9.06 -0.33 -11.84
N ASP A 139 9.04 -1.29 -12.77
CA ASP A 139 8.15 -2.45 -12.77
C ASP A 139 8.73 -3.64 -11.98
N TYR A 140 9.66 -3.37 -11.06
CA TYR A 140 10.24 -4.44 -10.24
C TYR A 140 9.19 -5.00 -9.28
N GLU A 141 8.73 -6.22 -9.57
CA GLU A 141 7.90 -6.97 -8.65
C GLU A 141 8.76 -7.78 -7.69
N GLU A 142 8.41 -7.72 -6.41
CA GLU A 142 9.01 -8.59 -5.39
C GLU A 142 8.87 -10.07 -5.79
N GLY A 143 9.98 -10.79 -5.71
CA GLY A 143 10.10 -12.18 -6.11
C GLY A 143 10.00 -12.49 -7.61
N SER A 144 9.97 -11.48 -8.48
CA SER A 144 10.13 -11.68 -9.93
C SER A 144 11.47 -12.35 -10.28
N HIS A 145 12.52 -12.07 -9.52
CA HIS A 145 13.83 -12.69 -9.70
C HIS A 145 13.79 -14.20 -9.41
N TRP A 146 13.20 -14.63 -8.30
CA TRP A 146 13.06 -16.05 -7.96
C TRP A 146 12.12 -16.78 -8.92
N ARG A 147 11.01 -16.16 -9.34
CA ARG A 147 10.10 -16.73 -10.35
C ARG A 147 10.81 -16.99 -11.68
N LYS A 148 11.61 -16.03 -12.16
CA LYS A 148 12.43 -16.21 -13.39
C LYS A 148 13.49 -17.30 -13.22
N GLN A 149 14.07 -17.44 -12.03
CA GLN A 149 15.06 -18.49 -11.77
C GLN A 149 14.42 -19.88 -11.77
N GLU A 150 13.25 -20.03 -11.15
CA GLU A 150 12.48 -21.25 -11.10
C GLU A 150 11.99 -21.67 -12.51
N GLU A 151 11.50 -20.71 -13.30
CA GLU A 151 11.11 -20.93 -14.68
C GLU A 151 12.29 -21.41 -15.54
N ARG A 152 13.45 -20.75 -15.45
CA ARG A 152 14.67 -21.18 -16.14
C ARG A 152 15.12 -22.59 -15.75
N LEU A 153 15.01 -22.94 -14.47
CA LEU A 153 15.35 -24.26 -13.98
C LEU A 153 14.39 -25.31 -14.55
N ARG A 154 13.10 -25.01 -14.55
CA ARG A 154 12.04 -25.87 -15.09
C ARG A 154 12.21 -26.10 -16.59
N ASP A 155 12.48 -25.03 -17.35
CA ASP A 155 12.73 -25.13 -18.79
C ASP A 155 13.97 -25.97 -19.09
N SER A 156 15.05 -25.79 -18.32
CA SER A 156 16.26 -26.59 -18.45
C SER A 156 16.01 -28.08 -18.17
N LEU A 157 15.17 -28.41 -17.19
CA LEU A 157 14.80 -29.80 -16.89
C LEU A 157 13.95 -30.40 -18.01
N ALA A 158 12.93 -29.67 -18.48
CA ALA A 158 12.08 -30.11 -19.59
C ALA A 158 12.88 -30.33 -20.89
N GLN A 159 13.90 -29.51 -21.14
CA GLN A 159 14.79 -29.68 -22.28
C GLN A 159 15.64 -30.94 -22.17
N ARG A 160 16.17 -31.24 -20.96
CA ARG A 160 16.89 -32.49 -20.71
C ARG A 160 16.01 -33.73 -20.88
N GLU A 161 14.77 -33.69 -20.40
CA GLU A 161 13.82 -34.79 -20.59
C GLU A 161 13.55 -35.06 -22.07
N ARG A 162 13.34 -34.01 -22.88
CA ARG A 162 13.17 -34.16 -24.34
C ARG A 162 14.39 -34.74 -25.04
N ASP A 163 15.59 -34.30 -24.64
CA ASP A 163 16.84 -34.82 -25.21
C ASP A 163 17.05 -36.30 -24.85
N ASP A 164 16.70 -36.70 -23.62
CA ASP A 164 16.74 -38.08 -23.16
C ASP A 164 15.70 -38.96 -23.88
N GLU A 165 14.46 -38.49 -24.06
CA GLU A 165 13.43 -39.17 -24.84
C GLU A 165 13.87 -39.36 -26.30
N ALA A 166 14.42 -38.31 -26.93
CA ALA A 166 14.93 -38.38 -28.29
C ALA A 166 16.15 -39.31 -28.42
N ARG A 167 16.95 -39.48 -27.36
CA ARG A 167 18.05 -40.46 -27.33
C ARG A 167 17.50 -41.88 -27.22
N VAL A 168 16.47 -42.10 -26.41
CA VAL A 168 15.81 -43.42 -26.26
C VAL A 168 15.10 -43.83 -27.55
N GLU A 169 14.39 -42.92 -28.21
CA GLU A 169 13.75 -43.20 -29.51
C GLU A 169 14.77 -43.54 -30.60
N ARG A 170 15.86 -42.77 -30.74
CA ARG A 170 16.95 -43.10 -31.67
C ARG A 170 17.58 -44.47 -31.37
N ALA A 171 17.74 -44.82 -30.10
CA ALA A 171 18.23 -46.15 -29.70
C ALA A 171 17.24 -47.27 -30.04
N ARG A 172 15.93 -47.00 -29.98
CA ARG A 172 14.89 -47.96 -30.39
C ARG A 172 14.85 -48.13 -31.90
N GLU A 173 14.90 -47.04 -32.67
CA GLU A 173 14.93 -47.09 -34.14
C GLU A 173 16.15 -47.83 -34.67
N THR A 174 17.34 -47.51 -34.16
CA THR A 174 18.58 -48.23 -34.54
C THR A 174 18.50 -49.72 -34.24
N ARG A 175 17.91 -50.11 -33.10
CA ARG A 175 17.70 -51.51 -32.76
C ARG A 175 16.70 -52.21 -33.70
N ARG A 176 15.61 -51.52 -34.10
CA ARG A 176 14.64 -52.06 -35.07
C ARG A 176 15.29 -52.28 -36.45
N LEU A 177 16.06 -51.32 -36.93
CA LEU A 177 16.75 -51.44 -38.22
C LEU A 177 17.75 -52.60 -38.22
N HIS A 178 18.44 -52.83 -37.10
CA HIS A 178 19.35 -53.98 -36.98
C HIS A 178 18.59 -55.33 -36.98
N GLU A 179 17.40 -55.39 -36.39
CA GLU A 179 16.53 -56.58 -36.40
C GLU A 179 15.90 -56.86 -37.79
N GLU A 180 15.84 -55.87 -38.69
CA GLU A 180 15.31 -56.03 -40.06
C GLU A 180 16.40 -56.41 -41.09
N GLU A 181 17.69 -56.27 -40.75
CA GLU A 181 18.82 -56.60 -41.64
C GLU A 181 19.35 -58.05 -41.46
N ASP A 182 18.95 -58.77 -40.40
CA ASP A 182 19.27 -60.19 -40.13
C ASP A 182 18.16 -61.16 -40.61
#